data_AF-A0A2G5DTT1-F1
#
_entry.id   AF-A0A2G5DTT1-F1
#
_cell.length_a   1.000
_cell.length_b   1.000
_cell.length_c   1.000
_cell.angle_alpha   90.00
_cell.angle_beta   90.00
_cell.angle_gamma   90.00
#
_symmetry.space_group_name_H-M   'P 1'
#
loop_
_entity.id
_entity.type
_entity.pdbx_description
1 polymer ?
#
loop_
_entity_poly.entity_id
_entity_poly.type
_entity_poly.pdbx_seq_one_letter_code
_entity_poly.pdbx_strand_id
1 'polypeptide(L)'
;MERGMKTLNEEHDSRVQAGDTKTGDRVSELPEDILSFILSLMSMRDAVQTRVLSRRWKNVSAPTSNLQFDLFTLFGINCDRNSLSIGSDNQSDGKCRFIKAVDQFLHLCRSPKLYSFKVCYSLGNDSECHIDRWISFAVRGHTEKLVLDFSGLPKGCELYNFPCNLLSHGKLPQLKHLCLQSCALRPSPDSTNIFNSLKTLDLNMVPLEEDLNCILSGCVTLEWLRLTNCKLPVSFFICEQYLCLKSLILDQCHGAKKIEISRPLTVFEYIGGMTNLSFVGAPLIEKVKLMLMRAYARGTDYMFHGLAKELPSLQRLSLSLFTRDVRRKRKGVFSFHFIKYWFLSCNCLFSFCL
;
A
#
# COMPACT_ATOMS: atom_id res chain seq x y z
N MET A 1 -57.99 -36.72 79.39
CA MET A 1 -58.35 -35.37 78.93
C MET A 1 -57.20 -34.96 78.01
N GLU A 2 -57.28 -35.13 76.70
CA GLU A 2 -58.13 -34.35 75.75
C GLU A 2 -57.92 -32.85 75.90
N ARG A 3 -57.86 -32.00 74.87
CA ARG A 3 -57.68 -32.10 73.40
C ARG A 3 -57.73 -30.62 72.96
N GLY A 4 -56.96 -30.23 71.95
CA GLY A 4 -57.48 -29.36 70.89
C GLY A 4 -57.36 -27.83 70.99
N MET A 5 -56.50 -27.30 70.10
CA MET A 5 -56.79 -26.18 69.16
C MET A 5 -56.97 -24.74 69.72
N LYS A 6 -56.02 -23.82 69.42
CA LYS A 6 -56.03 -22.80 68.31
C LYS A 6 -56.73 -21.48 68.75
N THR A 7 -56.34 -20.26 68.34
CA THR A 7 -55.52 -19.78 67.18
C THR A 7 -55.16 -18.28 67.33
N LEU A 8 -54.06 -17.81 66.68
CA LEU A 8 -53.77 -16.41 66.22
C LEU A 8 -53.60 -15.34 67.35
N ASN A 9 -52.84 -14.23 67.29
CA ASN A 9 -51.84 -13.61 66.37
C ASN A 9 -51.11 -12.47 67.17
N GLU A 10 -50.09 -11.70 66.75
CA GLU A 10 -49.34 -11.56 65.48
C GLU A 10 -47.83 -11.16 65.72
N GLU A 11 -47.33 -10.10 65.06
CA GLU A 11 -46.09 -9.28 65.28
C GLU A 11 -44.73 -10.01 65.40
N HIS A 12 -44.01 -10.24 64.28
CA HIS A 12 -43.06 -9.32 63.62
C HIS A 12 -41.92 -8.74 64.49
N ASP A 13 -40.70 -9.26 64.28
CA ASP A 13 -39.54 -8.37 64.03
C ASP A 13 -38.61 -9.01 62.97
N SER A 14 -37.91 -8.17 62.23
CA SER A 14 -37.42 -8.43 60.88
C SER A 14 -35.90 -8.63 60.81
N ARG A 15 -35.47 -9.81 60.36
CA ARG A 15 -34.07 -10.02 59.94
C ARG A 15 -33.86 -9.42 58.55
N VAL A 16 -33.19 -8.26 58.51
CA VAL A 16 -32.65 -7.71 57.27
C VAL A 16 -31.53 -8.63 56.75
N GLN A 17 -31.85 -9.46 55.75
CA GLN A 17 -30.82 -10.13 54.96
C GLN A 17 -30.21 -9.11 53.99
N ALA A 18 -28.93 -8.80 54.18
CA ALA A 18 -28.15 -8.08 53.19
C ALA A 18 -28.04 -8.96 51.92
N GLY A 19 -28.76 -8.58 50.87
CA GLY A 19 -28.67 -9.23 49.58
C GLY A 19 -27.30 -8.96 48.96
N ASP A 20 -26.49 -10.00 48.81
CA ASP A 20 -25.29 -9.99 47.97
C ASP A 20 -25.71 -9.81 46.51
N THR A 21 -25.91 -8.57 46.10
CA THR A 21 -26.13 -8.22 44.70
C THR A 21 -24.82 -8.41 43.96
N LYS A 22 -24.56 -9.63 43.51
CA LYS A 22 -23.69 -9.91 42.37
C LYS A 22 -24.19 -9.08 41.19
N THR A 23 -23.61 -7.90 41.01
CA THR A 23 -23.74 -7.10 39.80
C THR A 23 -23.07 -7.89 38.68
N GLY A 24 -23.82 -8.79 38.06
CA GLY A 24 -23.36 -9.56 36.91
C GLY A 24 -22.81 -8.61 35.85
N ASP A 25 -21.65 -8.94 35.29
CA ASP A 25 -21.05 -8.17 34.22
C ASP A 25 -21.94 -8.27 32.97
N ARG A 26 -22.86 -7.32 32.84
CA ARG A 26 -23.83 -7.22 31.74
C ARG A 26 -23.17 -7.13 30.37
N VAL A 27 -21.89 -6.76 30.31
CA VAL A 27 -21.10 -6.74 29.08
C VAL A 27 -20.68 -8.16 28.68
N SER A 28 -20.34 -9.01 29.65
CA SER A 28 -20.08 -10.44 29.40
C SER A 28 -21.33 -11.24 29.01
N GLU A 29 -22.53 -10.73 29.25
CA GLU A 29 -23.81 -11.34 28.84
C GLU A 29 -24.17 -11.09 27.37
N LEU A 30 -23.49 -10.16 26.67
CA LEU A 30 -23.80 -9.81 25.29
C LEU A 30 -23.53 -10.98 24.30
N PRO A 31 -24.35 -11.16 23.25
CA PRO A 31 -24.09 -12.09 22.15
C PRO A 31 -22.74 -11.87 21.47
N GLU A 32 -22.12 -12.92 20.93
CA GLU A 32 -20.82 -12.82 20.27
C GLU A 32 -20.83 -11.85 19.08
N ASP A 33 -21.94 -11.75 18.35
CA ASP A 33 -22.10 -10.81 17.23
C ASP A 33 -22.02 -9.34 17.66
N ILE A 34 -22.57 -9.01 18.85
CA ILE A 34 -22.51 -7.66 19.40
C ILE A 34 -21.11 -7.37 19.93
N LEU A 35 -20.46 -8.33 20.59
CA LEU A 35 -19.07 -8.20 21.04
C LEU A 35 -18.11 -8.04 19.83
N SER A 36 -18.35 -8.80 18.76
CA SER A 36 -17.66 -8.70 17.47
C SER A 36 -17.82 -7.32 16.85
N PHE A 37 -19.06 -6.80 16.84
CA PHE A 37 -19.35 -5.44 16.38
C PHE A 37 -18.63 -4.37 17.22
N ILE A 38 -18.64 -4.48 18.55
CA ILE A 38 -17.91 -3.56 19.46
C ILE A 38 -16.40 -3.58 19.17
N LEU A 39 -15.78 -4.76 19.02
CA LEU A 39 -14.37 -4.87 18.63
C LEU A 39 -14.08 -4.30 17.23
N SER A 40 -15.08 -4.17 16.36
CA SER A 40 -14.93 -3.57 15.02
C SER A 40 -14.92 -2.05 15.04
N LEU A 41 -15.52 -1.43 16.07
CA LEU A 41 -15.54 0.01 16.30
C LEU A 41 -14.28 0.52 17.06
N MET A 42 -13.47 -0.39 17.60
CA MET A 42 -12.28 -0.07 18.38
C MET A 42 -11.03 0.15 17.52
N SER A 43 -10.07 0.93 18.04
CA SER A 43 -8.72 0.90 17.47
C SER A 43 -8.10 -0.48 17.71
N MET A 44 -7.10 -0.87 16.90
CA MET A 44 -6.40 -2.15 17.07
C MET A 44 -5.79 -2.31 18.48
N ARG A 45 -5.32 -1.21 19.09
CA ARG A 45 -4.79 -1.20 20.45
C ARG A 45 -5.89 -1.53 21.46
N ASP A 46 -7.03 -0.85 21.38
CA ASP A 46 -8.14 -1.00 22.32
C ASP A 46 -8.81 -2.37 22.17
N ALA A 47 -8.90 -2.88 20.94
CA ALA A 47 -9.40 -4.23 20.65
C ALA A 47 -8.51 -5.31 21.29
N VAL A 48 -7.18 -5.16 21.26
CA VAL A 48 -6.27 -6.08 21.97
C VAL A 48 -6.39 -5.94 23.48
N GLN A 49 -6.44 -4.72 24.02
CA GLN A 49 -6.61 -4.52 25.46
C GLN A 49 -7.92 -5.15 25.95
N THR A 50 -9.02 -4.94 25.23
CA THR A 50 -10.35 -5.52 25.52
C THR A 50 -10.33 -7.05 25.48
N ARG A 51 -9.58 -7.65 24.55
CA ARG A 51 -9.35 -9.11 24.49
C ARG A 51 -8.58 -9.68 25.69
N VAL A 52 -7.81 -8.88 26.42
CA VAL A 52 -7.13 -9.29 27.65
C VAL A 52 -8.07 -9.25 28.87
N LEU A 53 -9.11 -8.40 28.85
CA LEU A 53 -10.01 -8.20 30.00
C LEU A 53 -10.84 -9.43 30.37
N SER A 54 -11.20 -10.31 29.43
CA SER A 54 -11.90 -11.55 29.79
C SER A 54 -11.67 -12.71 28.81
N ARG A 55 -11.87 -13.95 29.32
CA ARG A 55 -11.81 -15.19 28.52
C ARG A 55 -12.84 -15.20 27.37
N ARG A 56 -13.97 -14.50 27.52
CA ARG A 56 -15.00 -14.37 26.47
C ARG A 56 -14.51 -13.47 25.36
N TRP A 57 -14.11 -12.22 25.69
CA TRP A 57 -13.57 -11.27 24.72
C TRP A 57 -12.37 -11.82 23.94
N LYS A 58 -11.46 -12.56 24.59
CA LYS A 58 -10.35 -13.27 23.94
C LYS A 58 -10.76 -14.20 22.79
N ASN A 59 -11.95 -14.81 22.88
CA ASN A 59 -12.45 -15.76 21.88
C ASN A 59 -13.33 -15.10 20.80
N VAL A 60 -13.81 -13.88 21.03
CA VAL A 60 -14.63 -13.15 20.04
C VAL A 60 -13.78 -12.80 18.82
N SER A 61 -14.20 -13.33 17.66
CA SER A 61 -13.68 -12.91 16.36
C SER A 61 -14.06 -11.46 16.12
N ALA A 62 -13.07 -10.59 15.91
CA ALA A 62 -13.31 -9.22 15.48
C ALA A 62 -13.37 -9.21 13.94
N PRO A 63 -14.32 -8.50 13.31
CA PRO A 63 -14.38 -8.35 11.87
C PRO A 63 -13.42 -7.23 11.41
N THR A 64 -12.23 -7.18 12.01
CA THR A 64 -11.14 -6.27 11.63
C THR A 64 -10.58 -6.70 10.28
N SER A 65 -11.25 -6.23 9.23
CA SER A 65 -10.86 -6.44 7.84
C SER A 65 -9.61 -5.66 7.45
N ASN A 66 -9.20 -4.65 8.22
CA ASN A 66 -8.02 -3.83 7.95
C ASN A 66 -7.06 -3.86 9.15
N LEU A 67 -5.85 -4.37 8.95
CA LEU A 67 -4.76 -4.30 9.92
C LEU A 67 -3.67 -3.34 9.41
N GLN A 68 -3.22 -2.44 10.28
CA GLN A 68 -2.18 -1.45 10.00
C GLN A 68 -1.21 -1.33 11.18
N PHE A 69 0.03 -1.76 10.97
CA PHE A 69 1.08 -1.72 11.98
C PHE A 69 2.05 -0.58 11.68
N ASP A 70 1.99 0.47 12.50
CA ASP A 70 2.92 1.60 12.48
C ASP A 70 3.14 2.13 13.90
N LEU A 71 4.07 3.08 14.05
CA LEU A 71 4.43 3.68 15.34
C LEU A 71 3.25 4.37 16.05
N PHE A 72 2.36 5.00 15.29
CA PHE A 72 1.18 5.67 15.84
C PHE A 72 0.16 4.65 16.35
N THR A 73 -0.10 3.60 15.57
CA THR A 73 -1.16 2.63 15.85
C THR A 73 -0.78 1.66 16.97
N LEU A 74 0.51 1.33 17.10
CA LEU A 74 1.01 0.45 18.17
C LEU A 74 1.36 1.19 19.47
N PHE A 75 1.92 2.40 19.36
CA PHE A 75 2.52 3.10 20.52
C PHE A 75 1.96 4.51 20.76
N GLY A 76 1.08 5.02 19.91
CA GLY A 76 0.60 6.42 19.97
C GLY A 76 1.64 7.45 19.52
N ILE A 77 2.78 7.01 18.96
CA ILE A 77 3.90 7.89 18.59
C ILE A 77 3.63 8.46 17.20
N ASN A 78 3.35 9.76 17.15
CA ASN A 78 3.30 10.49 15.88
C ASN A 78 4.72 10.92 15.50
N CYS A 79 5.27 10.35 14.43
CA CYS A 79 6.62 10.61 13.96
C CYS A 79 6.60 11.18 12.54
N ASP A 80 7.15 12.38 12.35
CA ASP A 80 7.46 12.88 11.01
C ASP A 80 8.46 11.96 10.32
N ARG A 81 8.25 11.68 9.03
CA ARG A 81 9.01 10.64 8.30
C ARG A 81 10.52 10.87 8.27
N ASN A 82 10.97 12.12 8.42
CA ASN A 82 12.40 12.47 8.49
C ASN A 82 13.03 12.24 9.88
N SER A 83 12.25 11.97 10.93
CA SER A 83 12.75 11.85 12.31
C SER A 83 13.43 10.50 12.61
N LEU A 84 13.17 9.47 11.79
CA LEU A 84 13.75 8.12 11.96
C LEU A 84 15.25 8.04 11.66
N SER A 85 15.85 9.13 11.15
CA SER A 85 17.27 9.22 10.77
C SER A 85 18.20 9.79 11.86
N ILE A 86 17.69 10.11 13.06
CA ILE A 86 18.51 10.70 14.13
C ILE A 86 19.18 9.59 14.96
N GLY A 87 20.51 9.57 14.92
CA GLY A 87 21.33 8.57 15.60
C GLY A 87 21.16 8.59 17.12
N SER A 88 20.86 7.42 17.67
CA SER A 88 21.08 7.04 19.07
C SER A 88 21.14 5.52 19.14
N ASP A 89 21.81 4.97 20.16
CA ASP A 89 22.01 3.52 20.35
C ASP A 89 20.69 2.72 20.58
N ASN A 90 19.54 3.39 20.51
CA ASN A 90 18.19 2.86 20.75
C ASN A 90 17.45 2.41 19.48
N GLN A 91 18.00 2.58 18.27
CA GLN A 91 17.29 2.20 17.03
C GLN A 91 17.02 0.68 16.96
N SER A 92 17.92 -0.13 17.50
CA SER A 92 17.75 -1.59 17.66
C SER A 92 16.64 -1.93 18.65
N ASP A 93 16.58 -1.27 19.83
CA ASP A 93 15.50 -1.47 20.81
C ASP A 93 14.12 -1.11 20.22
N GLY A 94 14.01 0.06 19.59
CA GLY A 94 12.77 0.51 18.95
C GLY A 94 12.25 -0.49 17.91
N LYS A 95 13.16 -1.03 17.09
CA LYS A 95 12.86 -2.06 16.10
C LYS A 95 12.43 -3.38 16.74
N CYS A 96 13.18 -3.88 17.72
CA CYS A 96 12.83 -5.10 18.44
C CYS A 96 11.47 -4.97 19.17
N ARG A 97 11.15 -3.79 19.69
CA ARG A 97 9.85 -3.50 20.32
C ARG A 97 8.72 -3.46 19.32
N PHE A 98 8.92 -2.84 18.15
CA PHE A 98 7.93 -2.88 17.05
C PHE A 98 7.65 -4.32 16.63
N ILE A 99 8.70 -5.10 16.34
CA ILE A 99 8.59 -6.50 15.93
C ILE A 99 7.83 -7.34 16.98
N LYS A 100 8.21 -7.22 18.27
CA LYS A 100 7.54 -7.93 19.37
C LYS A 100 6.07 -7.54 19.49
N ALA A 101 5.72 -6.26 19.33
CA ALA A 101 4.34 -5.80 19.39
C ALA A 101 3.48 -6.34 18.24
N VAL A 102 4.01 -6.40 17.01
CA VAL A 102 3.33 -7.02 15.87
C VAL A 102 3.18 -8.53 16.08
N ASP A 103 4.25 -9.25 16.45
CA ASP A 103 4.18 -10.70 16.73
C ASP A 103 3.13 -11.01 17.81
N GLN A 104 3.13 -10.28 18.93
CA GLN A 104 2.15 -10.43 20.02
C GLN A 104 0.71 -10.15 19.54
N PHE A 105 0.50 -9.10 18.74
CA PHE A 105 -0.80 -8.80 18.15
C PHE A 105 -1.29 -9.97 17.30
N LEU A 106 -0.47 -10.45 16.35
CA LEU A 106 -0.85 -11.51 15.41
C LEU A 106 -1.10 -12.85 16.13
N HIS A 107 -0.35 -13.16 17.20
CA HIS A 107 -0.62 -14.32 18.06
C HIS A 107 -1.97 -14.24 18.79
N LEU A 108 -2.43 -13.04 19.15
CA LEU A 108 -3.76 -12.82 19.76
C LEU A 108 -4.88 -12.70 18.72
N CYS A 109 -4.55 -12.47 17.44
CA CYS A 109 -5.53 -12.10 16.42
C CYS A 109 -6.11 -13.31 15.68
N ARG A 110 -7.20 -13.86 16.21
CA ARG A 110 -8.10 -14.77 15.48
C ARG A 110 -9.04 -13.96 14.59
N SER A 111 -8.60 -13.60 13.39
CA SER A 111 -9.47 -13.04 12.33
C SER A 111 -9.60 -14.05 11.18
N PRO A 112 -10.83 -14.45 10.80
CA PRO A 112 -11.05 -15.43 9.72
C PRO A 112 -10.99 -14.81 8.32
N LYS A 113 -11.05 -13.47 8.20
CA LYS A 113 -10.97 -12.78 6.91
C LYS A 113 -10.45 -11.34 7.04
N LEU A 114 -9.36 -11.07 6.34
CA LEU A 114 -8.72 -9.78 6.19
C LEU A 114 -9.00 -9.28 4.77
N TYR A 115 -9.23 -7.98 4.63
CA TYR A 115 -9.25 -7.27 3.36
C TYR A 115 -7.90 -6.59 3.10
N SER A 116 -7.34 -5.89 4.09
CA SER A 116 -6.05 -5.21 3.98
C SER A 116 -5.12 -5.55 5.15
N PHE A 117 -3.84 -5.74 4.82
CA PHE A 117 -2.74 -5.88 5.77
C PHE A 117 -1.64 -4.88 5.42
N LYS A 118 -1.28 -4.01 6.36
CA LYS A 118 -0.31 -2.92 6.15
C LYS A 118 0.73 -2.90 7.27
N VAL A 119 2.00 -2.79 6.91
CA VAL A 119 3.11 -2.57 7.85
C VAL A 119 3.91 -1.36 7.37
N CYS A 120 4.09 -0.36 8.23
CA CYS A 120 4.89 0.82 7.97
C CYS A 120 5.95 0.99 9.08
N TYR A 121 7.17 0.52 8.82
CA TYR A 121 8.31 0.64 9.74
C TYR A 121 9.62 0.48 8.98
N SER A 122 10.73 0.99 9.51
CA SER A 122 12.06 0.86 8.88
C SER A 122 12.63 -0.55 9.10
N LEU A 123 12.30 -1.48 8.20
CA LEU A 123 12.71 -2.89 8.26
C LEU A 123 13.52 -3.28 7.01
N GLY A 124 14.53 -4.12 7.20
CA GLY A 124 15.39 -4.67 6.14
C GLY A 124 15.44 -6.19 6.22
N ASN A 125 16.39 -6.79 5.49
CA ASN A 125 16.48 -8.25 5.40
C ASN A 125 16.84 -8.94 6.75
N ASP A 126 17.47 -8.21 7.68
CA ASP A 126 17.70 -8.67 9.06
C ASP A 126 16.42 -8.98 9.86
N SER A 127 15.24 -8.64 9.33
CA SER A 127 13.92 -8.93 9.92
C SER A 127 13.08 -9.92 9.09
N GLU A 128 13.67 -10.52 8.04
CA GLU A 128 13.03 -11.42 7.07
C GLU A 128 12.10 -12.45 7.74
N CYS A 129 12.61 -13.20 8.71
CA CYS A 129 11.85 -14.28 9.36
C CYS A 129 10.62 -13.81 10.15
N HIS A 130 10.51 -12.53 10.51
CA HIS A 130 9.32 -11.94 11.11
C HIS A 130 8.35 -11.46 10.01
N ILE A 131 8.87 -10.74 9.00
CA ILE A 131 8.07 -10.23 7.89
C ILE A 131 7.40 -11.38 7.12
N ASP A 132 8.11 -12.47 6.87
CA ASP A 132 7.59 -13.70 6.25
C ASP A 132 6.44 -14.33 7.06
N ARG A 133 6.56 -14.34 8.40
CA ARG A 133 5.49 -14.80 9.29
C ARG A 133 4.26 -13.88 9.22
N TRP A 134 4.47 -12.58 9.08
CA TRP A 134 3.39 -11.59 8.94
C TRP A 134 2.69 -11.70 7.58
N ILE A 135 3.43 -11.88 6.49
CA ILE A 135 2.88 -12.17 5.15
C ILE A 135 2.12 -13.51 5.19
N SER A 136 2.70 -14.55 5.79
CA SER A 136 2.04 -15.85 5.96
C SER A 136 0.75 -15.75 6.79
N PHE A 137 0.66 -14.83 7.75
CA PHE A 137 -0.58 -14.52 8.44
C PHE A 137 -1.58 -13.82 7.49
N ALA A 138 -1.15 -12.79 6.75
CA ALA A 138 -2.00 -12.07 5.80
C ALA A 138 -2.58 -12.97 4.70
N VAL A 139 -1.77 -13.87 4.13
CA VAL A 139 -2.17 -14.85 3.11
C VAL A 139 -3.18 -15.86 3.68
N ARG A 140 -2.94 -16.42 4.86
CA ARG A 140 -3.91 -17.30 5.56
C ARG A 140 -5.21 -16.57 5.91
N GLY A 141 -5.11 -15.28 6.25
CA GLY A 141 -6.25 -14.40 6.47
C GLY A 141 -6.96 -13.95 5.20
N HIS A 142 -6.58 -14.45 4.02
CA HIS A 142 -7.27 -14.16 2.75
C HIS A 142 -7.23 -12.70 2.28
N THR A 143 -6.13 -11.99 2.60
CA THR A 143 -5.94 -10.55 2.34
C THR A 143 -6.00 -10.19 0.85
N GLU A 144 -6.81 -9.18 0.49
CA GLU A 144 -6.86 -8.64 -0.88
C GLU A 144 -5.85 -7.52 -1.15
N LYS A 145 -5.40 -6.80 -0.10
CA LYS A 145 -4.47 -5.68 -0.17
C LYS A 145 -3.30 -5.82 0.81
N LEU A 146 -2.10 -6.04 0.30
CA LEU A 146 -0.86 -6.08 1.07
C LEU A 146 -0.04 -4.81 0.84
N VAL A 147 0.38 -4.17 1.94
CA VAL A 147 1.22 -2.97 1.91
C VAL A 147 2.40 -3.15 2.85
N LEU A 148 3.62 -3.18 2.31
CA LEU A 148 4.87 -3.15 3.08
C LEU A 148 5.58 -1.84 2.74
N ASP A 149 5.60 -0.91 3.69
CA ASP A 149 6.19 0.41 3.55
C ASP A 149 7.41 0.53 4.47
N PHE A 150 8.57 0.20 3.93
CA PHE A 150 9.86 0.29 4.62
C PHE A 150 10.66 1.52 4.17
N SER A 151 9.97 2.58 3.72
CA SER A 151 10.58 3.80 3.14
C SER A 151 11.53 4.57 4.06
N GLY A 152 11.51 4.31 5.38
CA GLY A 152 12.47 4.87 6.34
C GLY A 152 13.79 4.08 6.50
N LEU A 153 13.95 2.95 5.79
CA LEU A 153 15.17 2.14 5.86
C LEU A 153 16.42 2.95 5.44
N PRO A 154 17.49 3.00 6.26
CA PRO A 154 18.71 3.74 5.93
C PRO A 154 19.40 3.25 4.66
N LYS A 155 20.11 4.16 3.98
CA LYS A 155 20.93 3.83 2.80
C LYS A 155 22.05 2.87 3.19
N GLY A 156 22.21 1.80 2.41
CA GLY A 156 23.24 0.78 2.64
C GLY A 156 22.75 -0.44 3.43
N CYS A 157 21.56 -0.39 4.04
CA CYS A 157 20.92 -1.59 4.59
C CYS A 157 20.43 -2.51 3.46
N GLU A 158 20.47 -3.83 3.68
CA GLU A 158 19.93 -4.81 2.75
C GLU A 158 18.40 -4.72 2.70
N LEU A 159 17.86 -4.57 1.49
CA LEU A 159 16.42 -4.58 1.23
C LEU A 159 15.86 -5.97 1.55
N TYR A 160 14.74 -6.01 2.26
CA TYR A 160 13.99 -7.25 2.45
C TYR A 160 13.56 -7.85 1.10
N ASN A 161 13.86 -9.12 0.87
CA ASN A 161 13.48 -9.82 -0.36
C ASN A 161 12.05 -10.37 -0.25
N PHE A 162 11.12 -9.86 -1.05
CA PHE A 162 9.72 -10.27 -0.98
C PHE A 162 9.54 -11.74 -1.43
N PRO A 163 8.97 -12.62 -0.57
CA PRO A 163 8.87 -14.06 -0.83
C PRO A 163 7.70 -14.38 -1.76
N CYS A 164 7.92 -14.24 -3.07
CA CYS A 164 6.92 -14.49 -4.11
C CYS A 164 6.23 -15.87 -3.97
N ASN A 165 6.99 -16.89 -3.56
CA ASN A 165 6.51 -18.26 -3.35
C ASN A 165 5.41 -18.39 -2.28
N LEU A 166 5.35 -17.51 -1.26
CA LEU A 166 4.28 -17.53 -0.27
C LEU A 166 2.90 -17.23 -0.87
N LEU A 167 2.84 -16.57 -2.04
CA LEU A 167 1.61 -16.33 -2.78
C LEU A 167 1.19 -17.52 -3.66
N SER A 168 2.13 -18.41 -4.02
CA SER A 168 1.88 -19.55 -4.92
C SER A 168 1.09 -20.70 -4.28
N HIS A 169 1.17 -20.87 -2.96
CA HIS A 169 0.71 -22.08 -2.27
C HIS A 169 -0.80 -22.09 -1.90
N GLY A 170 -1.60 -21.15 -2.42
CA GLY A 170 -3.04 -21.06 -2.15
C GLY A 170 -3.92 -21.36 -3.36
N LYS A 171 -4.86 -22.30 -3.23
CA LYS A 171 -5.91 -22.61 -4.24
C LYS A 171 -6.96 -21.49 -4.46
N LEU A 172 -6.73 -20.29 -3.95
CA LEU A 172 -7.65 -19.15 -3.94
C LEU A 172 -6.89 -17.86 -4.26
N PRO A 173 -7.09 -17.25 -5.45
CA PRO A 173 -6.44 -15.99 -5.78
C PRO A 173 -7.13 -14.84 -5.07
N GLN A 174 -6.43 -14.15 -4.16
CA GLN A 174 -7.03 -13.09 -3.35
C GLN A 174 -6.29 -11.76 -3.44
N LEU A 175 -4.95 -11.77 -3.56
CA LEU A 175 -4.18 -10.53 -3.57
C LEU A 175 -4.40 -9.74 -4.87
N LYS A 176 -5.24 -8.70 -4.79
CA LYS A 176 -5.57 -7.77 -5.88
C LYS A 176 -4.68 -6.53 -5.85
N HIS A 177 -4.13 -6.18 -4.70
CA HIS A 177 -3.39 -4.95 -4.49
C HIS A 177 -2.09 -5.22 -3.72
N LEU A 178 -0.95 -4.90 -4.33
CA LEU A 178 0.37 -5.04 -3.73
C LEU A 178 1.07 -3.68 -3.77
N CYS A 179 1.51 -3.20 -2.60
CA CYS A 179 2.37 -2.03 -2.48
C CYS A 179 3.63 -2.41 -1.70
N LEU A 180 4.80 -2.20 -2.30
CA LEU A 180 6.11 -2.45 -1.68
C LEU A 180 6.94 -1.17 -1.76
N GLN A 181 7.48 -0.72 -0.63
CA GLN A 181 8.42 0.41 -0.57
C GLN A 181 9.71 -0.01 0.13
N SER A 182 10.85 0.17 -0.55
CA SER A 182 12.17 -0.29 -0.08
C SER A 182 12.27 -1.80 0.18
N CYS A 183 11.64 -2.60 -0.69
CA CYS A 183 11.83 -4.05 -0.76
C CYS A 183 12.52 -4.44 -2.07
N ALA A 184 13.13 -5.63 -2.13
CA ALA A 184 13.43 -6.29 -3.39
C ALA A 184 12.26 -7.20 -3.79
N LEU A 185 12.02 -7.37 -5.09
CA LEU A 185 10.96 -8.23 -5.64
C LEU A 185 11.56 -9.11 -6.74
N ARG A 186 11.94 -10.34 -6.39
CA ARG A 186 12.68 -11.25 -7.28
C ARG A 186 11.91 -12.55 -7.52
N PRO A 187 10.97 -12.60 -8.49
CA PRO A 187 10.32 -13.84 -8.86
C PRO A 187 11.32 -14.81 -9.53
N SER A 188 11.33 -16.07 -9.12
CA SER A 188 12.07 -17.14 -9.83
C SER A 188 11.53 -17.30 -11.27
N PRO A 189 12.34 -17.71 -12.27
CA PRO A 189 11.85 -17.97 -13.62
C PRO A 189 10.63 -18.92 -13.69
N ASP A 190 10.54 -19.89 -12.77
CA ASP A 190 9.43 -20.85 -12.69
C ASP A 190 8.14 -20.26 -12.09
N SER A 191 8.19 -19.01 -11.60
CA SER A 191 7.12 -18.27 -10.92
C SER A 191 6.00 -17.77 -11.85
N THR A 192 5.66 -18.56 -12.87
CA THR A 192 4.57 -18.22 -13.77
C THR A 192 3.26 -18.06 -12.97
N ASN A 193 2.50 -17.01 -13.28
CA ASN A 193 1.17 -16.74 -12.70
C ASN A 193 1.10 -16.43 -11.18
N ILE A 194 2.22 -16.16 -10.47
CA ILE A 194 2.17 -15.77 -9.04
C ILE A 194 1.27 -14.55 -8.78
N PHE A 195 1.24 -13.59 -9.71
CA PHE A 195 0.48 -12.35 -9.59
C PHE A 195 -0.78 -12.33 -10.48
N ASN A 196 -1.33 -13.51 -10.82
CA ASN A 196 -2.39 -13.66 -11.84
C ASN A 196 -3.69 -12.89 -11.57
N SER A 197 -3.93 -12.46 -10.33
CA SER A 197 -5.14 -11.76 -9.89
C SER A 197 -4.85 -10.35 -9.38
N LEU A 198 -3.59 -9.91 -9.52
CA LEU A 198 -3.17 -8.58 -9.13
C LEU A 198 -3.75 -7.57 -10.10
N LYS A 199 -4.50 -6.60 -9.57
CA LYS A 199 -5.08 -5.48 -10.31
C LYS A 199 -4.27 -4.20 -10.18
N THR A 200 -3.59 -4.00 -9.06
CA THR A 200 -2.74 -2.83 -8.82
C THR A 200 -1.39 -3.20 -8.22
N LEU A 201 -0.31 -2.69 -8.82
CA LEU A 201 1.06 -2.86 -8.34
C LEU A 201 1.68 -1.47 -8.12
N ASP A 202 2.05 -1.15 -6.87
CA ASP A 202 2.77 0.07 -6.50
C ASP A 202 4.15 -0.30 -5.95
N LEU A 203 5.22 0.07 -6.65
CA LEU A 203 6.60 -0.19 -6.23
C LEU A 203 7.32 1.13 -6.03
N ASN A 204 7.88 1.34 -4.84
CA ASN A 204 8.68 2.52 -4.50
C ASN A 204 10.09 2.10 -4.04
N MET A 205 11.14 2.74 -4.55
CA MET A 205 12.54 2.43 -4.20
C MET A 205 12.93 0.94 -4.44
N VAL A 206 12.31 0.29 -5.43
CA VAL A 206 12.57 -1.12 -5.77
C VAL A 206 13.60 -1.21 -6.92
N PRO A 207 14.65 -2.06 -6.81
CA PRO A 207 15.52 -2.37 -7.94
C PRO A 207 14.80 -3.30 -8.93
N LEU A 208 14.73 -2.92 -10.20
CA LEU A 208 13.92 -3.59 -11.22
C LEU A 208 14.66 -3.83 -12.55
N GLU A 209 15.98 -3.63 -12.61
CA GLU A 209 16.76 -3.72 -13.86
C GLU A 209 16.71 -5.09 -14.53
N GLU A 210 16.65 -6.16 -13.73
CA GLU A 210 16.66 -7.55 -14.22
C GLU A 210 15.26 -8.20 -14.07
N ASP A 211 14.60 -7.96 -12.94
CA ASP A 211 13.34 -8.65 -12.58
C ASP A 211 12.06 -8.14 -13.28
N LEU A 212 12.05 -6.91 -13.83
CA LEU A 212 10.82 -6.24 -14.25
C LEU A 212 9.98 -7.03 -15.26
N ASN A 213 10.63 -7.64 -16.25
CA ASN A 213 9.93 -8.42 -17.26
C ASN A 213 9.29 -9.69 -16.68
N CYS A 214 9.95 -10.33 -15.71
CA CYS A 214 9.46 -11.51 -14.99
C CYS A 214 8.32 -11.16 -14.01
N ILE A 215 8.38 -9.98 -13.38
CA ILE A 215 7.27 -9.47 -12.55
C ILE A 215 6.04 -9.22 -13.43
N LEU A 216 6.21 -8.50 -14.54
CA LEU A 216 5.09 -8.11 -15.41
C LEU A 216 4.48 -9.30 -16.16
N SER A 217 5.26 -10.30 -16.56
CA SER A 217 4.72 -11.52 -17.21
C SER A 217 3.82 -12.34 -16.28
N GLY A 218 4.06 -12.29 -14.96
CA GLY A 218 3.18 -12.90 -13.95
C GLY A 218 1.88 -12.13 -13.68
N CYS A 219 1.72 -10.90 -14.18
CA CYS A 219 0.68 -9.93 -13.80
C CYS A 219 -0.44 -9.79 -14.86
N VAL A 220 -1.07 -10.90 -15.27
CA VAL A 220 -2.01 -10.90 -16.43
C VAL A 220 -3.27 -10.05 -16.27
N THR A 221 -3.78 -9.84 -15.04
CA THR A 221 -4.98 -9.01 -14.78
C THR A 221 -4.68 -7.55 -14.40
N LEU A 222 -3.41 -7.12 -14.49
CA LEU A 222 -2.98 -5.84 -13.93
C LEU A 222 -3.63 -4.65 -14.66
N GLU A 223 -4.34 -3.80 -13.94
CA GLU A 223 -5.03 -2.62 -14.47
C GLU A 223 -4.28 -1.32 -14.20
N TRP A 224 -3.47 -1.28 -13.13
CA TRP A 224 -2.73 -0.09 -12.71
C TRP A 224 -1.32 -0.46 -12.23
N LEU A 225 -0.32 0.24 -12.77
CA LEU A 225 1.09 0.09 -12.39
C LEU A 225 1.66 1.46 -12.01
N ARG A 226 2.27 1.54 -10.83
CA ARG A 226 3.10 2.68 -10.41
C ARG A 226 4.50 2.20 -10.03
N LEU A 227 5.50 2.86 -10.61
CA LEU A 227 6.91 2.71 -10.27
C LEU A 227 7.42 4.07 -9.80
N THR A 228 7.95 4.15 -8.58
CA THR A 228 8.38 5.39 -7.92
C THR A 228 9.82 5.24 -7.42
N ASN A 229 10.73 6.16 -7.78
CA ASN A 229 12.17 6.09 -7.50
C ASN A 229 12.87 4.77 -7.90
N CYS A 230 12.25 3.93 -8.74
CA CYS A 230 12.79 2.61 -9.08
C CYS A 230 13.96 2.71 -10.07
N LYS A 231 14.86 1.72 -10.00
CA LYS A 231 15.94 1.53 -10.98
C LYS A 231 15.43 0.60 -12.08
N LEU A 232 15.13 1.16 -13.25
CA LEU A 232 14.51 0.47 -14.38
C LEU A 232 15.56 -0.04 -15.39
N PRO A 233 15.25 -1.09 -16.17
CA PRO A 233 16.11 -1.54 -17.27
C PRO A 233 16.35 -0.39 -18.27
N VAL A 234 17.50 -0.44 -18.95
CA VAL A 234 17.93 0.58 -19.94
C VAL A 234 16.89 0.81 -21.03
N SER A 235 16.19 -0.24 -21.43
CA SER A 235 15.05 -0.21 -22.35
C SER A 235 13.84 -0.83 -21.65
N PHE A 236 12.82 -0.01 -21.38
CA PHE A 236 11.57 -0.43 -20.76
C PHE A 236 10.45 -0.50 -21.81
N PHE A 237 9.74 -1.63 -21.88
CA PHE A 237 8.71 -1.89 -22.89
C PHE A 237 7.39 -2.30 -22.23
N ILE A 238 6.29 -1.66 -22.64
CA ILE A 238 4.93 -2.13 -22.36
C ILE A 238 4.32 -2.59 -23.68
N CYS A 239 4.43 -3.90 -23.91
CA CYS A 239 3.94 -4.59 -25.11
C CYS A 239 2.45 -4.96 -25.01
N GLU A 240 1.87 -5.39 -26.13
CA GLU A 240 0.46 -5.79 -26.22
C GLU A 240 0.05 -6.87 -25.19
N GLN A 241 0.97 -7.78 -24.83
CA GLN A 241 0.73 -8.87 -23.86
C GLN A 241 0.18 -8.42 -22.50
N TYR A 242 0.34 -7.14 -22.13
CA TYR A 242 -0.22 -6.56 -20.90
C TYR A 242 -1.65 -6.03 -21.12
N LEU A 243 -2.55 -6.91 -21.58
CA LEU A 243 -3.89 -6.57 -22.11
C LEU A 243 -4.88 -5.97 -21.10
N CYS A 244 -4.63 -6.03 -19.79
CA CYS A 244 -5.50 -5.41 -18.79
C CYS A 244 -5.06 -3.99 -18.37
N LEU A 245 -3.82 -3.58 -18.67
CA LEU A 245 -3.24 -2.34 -18.13
C LEU A 245 -3.97 -1.10 -18.68
N LYS A 246 -4.45 -0.24 -17.78
CA LYS A 246 -5.16 1.02 -18.10
C LYS A 246 -4.38 2.25 -17.64
N SER A 247 -3.56 2.11 -16.60
CA SER A 247 -2.84 3.23 -16.00
C SER A 247 -1.39 2.85 -15.72
N LEU A 248 -0.47 3.68 -16.23
CA LEU A 248 0.96 3.59 -15.96
C LEU A 248 1.45 4.90 -15.38
N ILE A 249 2.11 4.84 -14.22
CA ILE A 249 2.70 5.98 -13.52
C ILE A 249 4.19 5.69 -13.30
N LEU A 250 5.06 6.54 -13.85
CA LEU A 250 6.51 6.48 -13.65
C LEU A 250 6.95 7.76 -12.96
N ASP A 251 7.51 7.66 -11.75
CA ASP A 251 7.74 8.81 -10.87
C ASP A 251 9.18 8.79 -10.31
N GLN A 252 10.04 9.73 -10.73
CA GLN A 252 11.47 9.80 -10.41
C GLN A 252 12.28 8.52 -10.66
N CYS A 253 11.81 7.65 -11.55
CA CYS A 253 12.55 6.45 -11.97
C CYS A 253 13.83 6.79 -12.74
N HIS A 254 14.83 5.93 -12.62
CA HIS A 254 16.16 6.09 -13.24
C HIS A 254 16.61 4.80 -13.97
N GLY A 255 17.74 4.84 -14.69
CA GLY A 255 18.26 3.73 -15.49
C GLY A 255 17.71 3.68 -16.93
N ALA A 256 16.39 3.81 -17.11
CA ALA A 256 15.75 3.77 -18.43
C ALA A 256 16.17 4.93 -19.35
N LYS A 257 16.77 4.59 -20.49
CA LYS A 257 17.11 5.50 -21.60
C LYS A 257 16.03 5.55 -22.67
N LYS A 258 15.33 4.42 -22.89
CA LYS A 258 14.17 4.31 -23.77
C LYS A 258 12.99 3.71 -23.00
N ILE A 259 11.82 4.31 -23.18
CA ILE A 259 10.53 3.81 -22.70
C ILE A 259 9.62 3.71 -23.93
N GLU A 260 9.12 2.52 -24.22
CA GLU A 260 8.24 2.26 -25.35
C GLU A 260 6.90 1.69 -24.85
N ILE A 261 5.81 2.30 -25.30
CA ILE A 261 4.44 1.93 -24.94
C ILE A 261 3.72 1.56 -26.22
N SER A 262 3.54 0.26 -26.43
CA SER A 262 3.02 -0.29 -27.69
C SER A 262 1.58 -0.77 -27.56
N ARG A 263 0.82 -0.15 -26.65
CA ARG A 263 -0.58 -0.49 -26.35
C ARG A 263 -1.35 0.74 -25.86
N PRO A 264 -2.64 0.91 -26.21
CA PRO A 264 -3.48 1.96 -25.61
C PRO A 264 -3.63 1.82 -24.09
N LEU A 265 -3.25 2.88 -23.36
CA LEU A 265 -3.50 3.11 -21.94
C LEU A 265 -4.55 4.22 -21.77
N THR A 266 -5.39 4.19 -20.74
CA THR A 266 -6.28 5.32 -20.41
C THR A 266 -5.51 6.49 -19.78
N VAL A 267 -4.51 6.19 -18.96
CA VAL A 267 -3.68 7.16 -18.22
C VAL A 267 -2.21 6.79 -18.37
N PHE A 268 -1.41 7.75 -18.81
CA PHE A 268 0.04 7.71 -18.68
C PHE A 268 0.53 8.94 -17.92
N GLU A 269 1.19 8.73 -16.79
CA GLU A 269 1.90 9.77 -16.05
C GLU A 269 3.40 9.48 -16.01
N TYR A 270 4.22 10.48 -16.35
CA TYR A 270 5.66 10.44 -16.22
C TYR A 270 6.14 11.69 -15.46
N ILE A 271 6.91 11.49 -14.40
CA ILE A 271 7.55 12.53 -13.60
C ILE A 271 9.04 12.16 -13.51
N GLY A 272 9.96 13.01 -13.93
CA GLY A 272 11.39 12.65 -13.86
C GLY A 272 12.34 13.48 -14.72
N GLY A 273 13.46 12.86 -15.10
CA GLY A 273 14.43 13.42 -16.04
C GLY A 273 13.90 13.46 -17.47
N MET A 274 14.78 13.68 -18.45
CA MET A 274 14.39 13.54 -19.85
C MET A 274 14.78 12.14 -20.36
N THR A 275 13.79 11.39 -20.87
CA THR A 275 13.95 10.03 -21.42
C THR A 275 13.33 9.95 -22.81
N ASN A 276 13.82 9.06 -23.68
CA ASN A 276 13.19 8.81 -24.98
C ASN A 276 11.88 8.01 -24.79
N LEU A 277 10.73 8.62 -25.11
CA LEU A 277 9.39 8.08 -24.90
C LEU A 277 8.71 7.83 -26.24
N SER A 278 8.52 6.59 -26.67
CA SER A 278 7.88 6.26 -27.97
C SER A 278 6.55 5.51 -27.80
N PHE A 279 5.52 5.94 -28.52
CA PHE A 279 4.16 5.41 -28.46
C PHE A 279 3.79 4.73 -29.79
N VAL A 280 3.99 3.42 -29.89
CA VAL A 280 3.87 2.67 -31.15
C VAL A 280 2.57 1.87 -31.16
N GLY A 281 1.54 2.33 -31.87
CA GLY A 281 0.26 1.62 -31.89
C GLY A 281 -0.60 1.83 -30.63
N ALA A 282 -0.47 2.98 -29.97
CA ALA A 282 -1.29 3.38 -28.83
C ALA A 282 -2.33 4.48 -29.15
N PRO A 283 -3.25 4.30 -30.13
CA PRO A 283 -4.10 5.38 -30.65
C PRO A 283 -5.22 5.83 -29.71
N LEU A 284 -5.44 5.21 -28.55
CA LEU A 284 -6.55 5.51 -27.62
C LEU A 284 -6.11 6.18 -26.31
N ILE A 285 -4.88 6.71 -26.20
CA ILE A 285 -4.46 7.34 -24.94
C ILE A 285 -5.25 8.63 -24.69
N GLU A 286 -6.17 8.58 -23.73
CA GLU A 286 -6.99 9.75 -23.38
C GLU A 286 -6.20 10.82 -22.64
N LYS A 287 -5.29 10.41 -21.72
CA LYS A 287 -4.67 11.28 -20.72
C LYS A 287 -3.18 11.01 -20.65
N VAL A 288 -2.40 12.02 -21.04
CA VAL A 288 -0.94 12.05 -20.89
C VAL A 288 -0.56 13.21 -19.97
N LYS A 289 0.17 12.90 -18.89
CA LYS A 289 0.71 13.89 -17.95
C LYS A 289 2.22 13.72 -17.85
N LEU A 290 2.97 14.72 -18.26
CA LEU A 290 4.44 14.67 -18.34
C LEU A 290 5.01 15.83 -17.53
N MET A 291 5.79 15.52 -16.50
CA MET A 291 6.43 16.47 -15.61
C MET A 291 7.95 16.29 -15.66
N LEU A 292 8.62 17.10 -16.47
CA LEU A 292 10.06 16.99 -16.72
C LEU A 292 10.83 17.94 -15.80
N MET A 293 11.59 17.39 -14.86
CA MET A 293 12.32 18.14 -13.83
C MET A 293 13.64 18.77 -14.31
N ARG A 294 14.16 18.32 -15.46
CA ARG A 294 15.41 18.78 -16.09
C ARG A 294 15.29 18.72 -17.62
N ALA A 295 14.38 19.51 -18.19
CA ALA A 295 14.21 19.56 -19.64
C ALA A 295 15.32 20.38 -20.31
N TYR A 296 15.89 19.87 -21.41
CA TYR A 296 16.84 20.58 -22.28
C TYR A 296 16.23 20.83 -23.67
N ALA A 297 16.69 21.84 -24.40
CA ALA A 297 16.04 22.34 -25.62
C ALA A 297 15.74 21.27 -26.70
N ARG A 298 16.71 20.39 -27.03
CA ARG A 298 16.48 19.29 -28.00
C ARG A 298 15.41 18.29 -27.53
N GLY A 299 15.23 18.16 -26.23
CA GLY A 299 14.25 17.26 -25.63
C GLY A 299 12.83 17.79 -25.71
N THR A 300 12.65 19.11 -25.60
CA THR A 300 11.34 19.73 -25.76
C THR A 300 10.82 19.64 -27.20
N ASP A 301 11.70 19.65 -28.21
CA ASP A 301 11.28 19.57 -29.62
C ASP A 301 10.54 18.25 -29.95
N TYR A 302 11.05 17.11 -29.46
CA TYR A 302 10.38 15.82 -29.61
C TYR A 302 9.01 15.78 -28.90
N MET A 303 8.91 16.41 -27.72
CA MET A 303 7.67 16.45 -26.94
C MET A 303 6.56 17.23 -27.65
N PHE A 304 6.89 18.23 -28.47
CA PHE A 304 5.89 19.02 -29.20
C PHE A 304 5.60 18.49 -30.62
N HIS A 305 6.56 17.85 -31.29
CA HIS A 305 6.37 17.34 -32.66
C HIS A 305 6.15 15.82 -32.75
N GLY A 306 6.84 15.02 -31.94
CA GLY A 306 6.72 13.56 -31.89
C GLY A 306 5.39 13.12 -31.30
N LEU A 307 5.07 13.57 -30.08
CA LEU A 307 3.82 13.18 -29.39
C LEU A 307 2.55 13.55 -30.18
N ALA A 308 2.56 14.70 -30.89
CA ALA A 308 1.45 15.12 -31.74
C ALA A 308 1.20 14.19 -32.94
N LYS A 309 2.26 13.53 -33.43
CA LYS A 309 2.20 12.57 -34.53
C LYS A 309 1.84 11.15 -34.05
N GLU A 310 2.37 10.75 -32.89
CA GLU A 310 2.19 9.40 -32.34
C GLU A 310 0.84 9.21 -31.61
N LEU A 311 0.25 10.28 -31.05
CA LEU A 311 -0.98 10.23 -30.25
C LEU A 311 -2.10 11.11 -30.85
N PRO A 312 -2.66 10.75 -32.03
CA PRO A 312 -3.65 11.59 -32.72
C PRO A 312 -4.94 11.79 -31.92
N SER A 313 -5.43 10.78 -31.20
CA SER A 313 -6.71 10.83 -30.45
C SER A 313 -6.59 11.40 -29.02
N LEU A 314 -5.46 12.01 -28.67
CA LEU A 314 -5.17 12.47 -27.31
C LEU A 314 -6.18 13.54 -26.86
N GLN A 315 -6.99 13.24 -25.83
CA GLN A 315 -8.02 14.15 -25.34
C GLN A 315 -7.50 15.15 -24.30
N ARG A 316 -6.52 14.75 -23.48
CA ARG A 316 -6.00 15.52 -22.35
C ARG A 316 -4.48 15.43 -22.30
N LEU A 317 -3.81 16.56 -22.53
CA LEU A 317 -2.35 16.70 -22.37
C LEU A 317 -2.05 17.68 -21.24
N SER A 318 -1.36 17.21 -20.22
CA SER A 318 -0.76 18.04 -19.17
C SER A 318 0.76 17.97 -19.28
N LEU A 319 1.40 19.09 -19.61
CA LEU A 319 2.85 19.17 -19.76
C LEU A 319 3.40 20.21 -18.79
N SER A 320 4.22 19.75 -17.84
CA SER A 320 4.92 20.59 -16.88
C SER A 320 6.42 20.50 -17.14
N LEU A 321 7.03 21.61 -17.55
CA LEU A 321 8.46 21.71 -17.85
C LEU A 321 9.14 22.54 -16.78
N PHE A 322 10.10 21.93 -16.08
CA PHE A 322 11.09 22.63 -15.26
C PHE A 322 12.40 22.67 -16.04
N THR A 323 12.79 23.88 -16.43
CA THR A 323 14.00 24.14 -17.22
C THR A 323 14.78 25.31 -16.63
N ARG A 324 16.10 25.29 -16.82
CA ARG A 324 16.98 26.46 -16.62
C ARG A 324 17.21 27.23 -17.92
N ASP A 325 17.09 26.54 -19.07
CA ASP A 325 17.31 27.11 -20.40
C ASP A 325 15.97 27.34 -21.10
N VAL A 326 15.60 28.61 -21.28
CA VAL A 326 14.43 29.02 -22.07
C VAL A 326 14.89 29.60 -23.41
N ARG A 327 14.67 28.87 -24.50
CA ARG A 327 14.63 29.50 -25.83
C ARG A 327 13.18 29.85 -26.19
N ARG A 328 12.95 31.09 -26.58
CA ARG A 328 11.64 31.57 -27.08
C ARG A 328 11.20 30.72 -28.27
N LYS A 329 9.94 30.28 -28.27
CA LYS A 329 9.30 29.52 -29.36
C LYS A 329 9.55 30.15 -30.74
N ARG A 330 9.80 29.33 -31.76
CA ARG A 330 9.32 29.66 -33.12
C ARG A 330 7.80 29.50 -33.11
N LYS A 331 7.07 30.49 -33.65
CA LYS A 331 5.63 30.36 -33.90
C LYS A 331 5.42 29.40 -35.08
N GLY A 332 4.56 28.39 -34.91
CA GLY A 332 4.06 27.57 -36.01
C GLY A 332 3.99 26.07 -35.70
N VAL A 333 2.93 25.43 -36.22
CA VAL A 333 2.78 23.97 -36.42
C VAL A 333 2.74 23.10 -35.16
N PHE A 334 1.62 23.16 -34.43
CA PHE A 334 1.11 22.05 -33.61
C PHE A 334 -0.34 21.77 -34.03
N SER A 335 -0.67 20.55 -34.43
CA SER A 335 -2.04 20.15 -34.82
C SER A 335 -2.50 18.89 -34.08
N PHE A 336 -2.70 19.04 -32.77
CA PHE A 336 -3.50 18.08 -32.01
C PHE A 336 -4.98 18.31 -32.33
N HIS A 337 -5.55 17.51 -33.24
CA HIS A 337 -6.91 17.71 -33.74
C HIS A 337 -8.02 17.33 -32.73
N PHE A 338 -7.69 16.55 -31.68
CA PHE A 338 -8.66 15.97 -30.75
C PHE A 338 -8.45 16.34 -29.26
N ILE A 339 -7.50 17.23 -28.95
CA ILE A 339 -7.32 17.70 -27.57
C ILE A 339 -8.53 18.53 -27.13
N LYS A 340 -9.19 18.07 -26.06
CA LYS A 340 -10.28 18.77 -25.36
C LYS A 340 -9.75 19.65 -24.23
N TYR A 341 -8.65 19.25 -23.58
CA TYR A 341 -8.01 20.02 -22.52
C TYR A 341 -6.48 19.99 -22.66
N TRP A 342 -5.87 21.16 -22.73
CA TRP A 342 -4.42 21.35 -22.73
C TRP A 342 -4.01 22.16 -21.51
N PHE A 343 -3.07 21.64 -20.74
CA PHE A 343 -2.40 22.38 -19.67
C PHE A 343 -0.90 22.39 -19.95
N LEU A 344 -0.31 23.59 -20.02
CA LEU A 344 1.13 23.78 -20.18
C LEU A 344 1.64 24.68 -19.05
N SER A 345 2.49 24.13 -18.19
CA SER A 345 3.20 24.89 -17.15
C SER A 345 4.70 24.89 -17.46
N CYS A 346 5.31 26.07 -17.52
CA CYS A 346 6.76 26.22 -17.72
C CYS A 346 7.34 26.96 -16.51
N ASN A 347 7.84 26.21 -15.54
CA ASN A 347 8.47 26.77 -14.35
C ASN A 347 9.95 27.01 -14.63
N CYS A 348 10.29 28.28 -14.86
CA CYS A 348 11.65 28.73 -15.06
C CYS A 348 12.24 29.11 -13.69
N LEU A 349 13.25 28.38 -13.23
CA LEU A 349 13.93 28.67 -11.97
C LEU A 349 14.86 29.88 -12.11
N PHE A 350 14.27 31.08 -12.10
CA PHE A 350 15.02 32.33 -11.92
C PHE A 350 15.46 32.46 -10.45
N SER A 351 16.70 32.07 -10.17
CA SER A 351 17.41 32.62 -9.03
C SER A 351 18.08 33.92 -9.49
N PHE A 352 17.49 35.05 -9.12
CA PHE A 352 18.22 36.31 -9.10
C PHE A 352 19.22 36.24 -7.93
N CYS A 353 20.48 35.96 -8.24
CA CYS A 353 21.57 36.52 -7.45
C CYS A 353 21.92 37.87 -8.07
N LEU A 354 22.04 38.89 -7.21
CA LEU A 354 22.45 40.26 -7.55
C LEU A 354 23.86 40.31 -8.16
#